data_AF-A0A7R8ZS43-F1
#
_entry.id   AF-A0A7R8ZS43-F1
#
_cell.length_a   1.000
_cell.length_b   1.000
_cell.length_c   1.000
_cell.angle_alpha   90.00
_cell.angle_beta   90.00
_cell.angle_gamma   90.00
#
_symmetry.space_group_name_H-M   'P 1'
#
loop_
_entity.id
_entity.type
_entity.pdbx_description
1 polymer ?
#
loop_
_entity_poly.entity_id
_entity_poly.type
_entity_poly.pdbx_seq_one_letter_code
_entity_poly.pdbx_strand_id
1 'polypeptide(L)'
;MPCEGHSELMNTFSNRQEDSEVRVAAYLQLVACPSSVTVRKILMSLRGEKNVQVLSFVESHLMNSRTSAAKWKQPLRDIIAGADFSNKLERLIHMRERIIATSSRKGGFFEAFKYSKNYEISSYQKSNNRGYSMEASLLFHQGSFLPRAGIFNLTLDIFDGSINVLEVGGRVSGLERRFESVFGPRGTLPNEIKKHTHEFDRSVLERERKINDYLRGGEVPPPQTPVRTKRHTHGEDHQISTHRSHEQLEEAVREGKMNPVELQPDEPEGEVYVRVFGNELRYYSFGEDSPSRKRSKARVETSIRSLVFLDTSMVVPTALGLPLKVHINGTSSFTMPGSLKTESGKISGQLSPSGSLVLAATMTVDGRAVRSGVRVQTSLAFSGSMAGDVEMDSNGFSVKMDFPEENAFELKSEILSVNQAAGEPLALYQFEKPDEQKSTVDKCWSTGLGVSVCRKSEHPTPFDQPTAPYFPLNGLTKVRLSWKKDDPASSGILFRAKMHPWEKD
;
A
#
# COMPACT_ATOMS: atom_id res chain seq x y z
N MET A 1 -8.34 20.85 -3.80
CA MET A 1 -9.39 20.82 -2.75
C MET A 1 -9.59 22.23 -2.22
N PRO A 2 -10.82 22.63 -1.86
CA PRO A 2 -11.03 23.93 -1.22
C PRO A 2 -10.35 23.97 0.16
N CYS A 3 -9.65 25.07 0.46
CA CYS A 3 -8.97 25.29 1.74
C CYS A 3 -9.89 25.92 2.80
N GLU A 4 -11.19 25.67 2.70
CA GLU A 4 -12.23 26.21 3.58
C GLU A 4 -12.33 25.37 4.88
N GLY A 5 -12.95 25.92 5.93
CA GLY A 5 -13.22 25.15 7.17
C GLY A 5 -12.00 24.86 8.06
N HIS A 6 -10.84 25.47 7.83
CA HIS A 6 -9.62 25.24 8.62
C HIS A 6 -9.77 25.44 10.14
N SER A 7 -10.65 26.35 10.58
CA SER A 7 -10.92 26.55 12.02
C SER A 7 -11.63 25.35 12.65
N GLU A 8 -12.63 24.80 11.96
CA GLU A 8 -13.40 23.65 12.42
C GLU A 8 -12.52 22.40 12.43
N LEU A 9 -11.76 22.18 11.36
CA LEU A 9 -10.78 21.09 11.28
C LEU A 9 -9.71 21.17 12.38
N MET A 10 -9.24 22.38 12.71
CA MET A 10 -8.30 22.57 13.82
C MET A 10 -8.95 22.21 15.16
N ASN A 11 -10.21 22.59 15.39
CA ASN A 11 -10.93 22.23 16.61
C ASN A 11 -11.09 20.71 16.73
N THR A 12 -11.47 20.03 15.64
CA THR A 12 -11.57 18.56 15.60
C THR A 12 -10.22 17.90 15.88
N PHE A 13 -9.14 18.37 15.24
CA PHE A 13 -7.79 17.84 15.48
C PHE A 13 -7.33 18.04 16.93
N SER A 14 -7.63 19.20 17.52
CA SER A 14 -7.25 19.54 18.89
C SER A 14 -8.12 18.89 19.97
N ASN A 15 -9.32 18.43 19.63
CA ASN A 15 -10.21 17.75 20.58
C ASN A 15 -9.68 16.34 20.91
N ARG A 16 -9.20 16.15 22.14
CA ARG A 16 -8.61 14.88 22.60
C ARG A 16 -9.65 13.80 22.91
N GLN A 17 -10.93 14.16 22.96
CA GLN A 17 -12.03 13.20 23.13
C GLN A 17 -12.47 12.57 21.81
N GLU A 18 -12.08 13.16 20.67
CA GLU A 18 -12.38 12.59 19.36
C GLU A 18 -11.53 11.35 19.07
N ASP A 19 -12.10 10.48 18.22
CA ASP A 19 -11.39 9.29 17.75
C ASP A 19 -10.11 9.67 16.98
N SER A 20 -9.05 8.89 17.19
CA SER A 20 -7.76 9.09 16.52
C SER A 20 -7.86 9.18 15.00
N GLU A 21 -8.74 8.41 14.38
CA GLU A 21 -8.93 8.40 12.93
C GLU A 21 -9.52 9.71 12.42
N VAL A 22 -10.54 10.22 13.12
CA VAL A 22 -11.20 11.50 12.80
C VAL A 22 -10.19 12.65 12.96
N ARG A 23 -9.40 12.62 14.04
CA ARG A 23 -8.35 13.62 14.27
C ARG A 23 -7.27 13.57 13.19
N VAL A 24 -6.84 12.37 12.79
CA VAL A 24 -5.85 12.20 11.71
C VAL A 24 -6.41 12.66 10.36
N ALA A 25 -7.67 12.36 10.04
CA ALA A 25 -8.33 12.85 8.84
C ALA A 25 -8.39 14.39 8.82
N ALA A 26 -8.77 15.01 9.94
CA ALA A 26 -8.75 16.47 10.09
C ALA A 26 -7.34 17.06 9.89
N TYR A 27 -6.32 16.41 10.45
CA TYR A 27 -4.93 16.78 10.23
C TYR A 27 -4.52 16.73 8.75
N LEU A 28 -4.83 15.63 8.04
CA LEU A 28 -4.51 15.48 6.62
C LEU A 28 -5.15 16.59 5.78
N GLN A 29 -6.38 16.97 6.11
CA GLN A 29 -7.07 18.08 5.44
C GLN A 29 -6.42 19.44 5.72
N LEU A 30 -5.98 19.68 6.97
CA LEU A 30 -5.29 20.92 7.35
C LEU A 30 -3.93 21.09 6.65
N VAL A 31 -3.22 20.00 6.38
CA VAL A 31 -1.90 20.04 5.71
C VAL A 31 -1.98 19.96 4.19
N ALA A 32 -3.15 19.67 3.62
CA ALA A 32 -3.39 19.76 2.18
C ALA A 32 -3.26 21.20 1.66
N CYS A 33 -3.62 22.20 2.49
CA CYS A 33 -3.40 23.62 2.23
C CYS A 33 -2.54 24.25 3.34
N PRO A 34 -1.23 23.98 3.39
CA PRO A 34 -0.41 24.32 4.54
C PRO A 34 -0.18 25.83 4.65
N SER A 35 -0.20 26.35 5.88
CA SER A 35 0.27 27.70 6.22
C SER A 35 1.16 27.64 7.46
N SER A 36 2.11 28.57 7.60
CA SER A 36 2.99 28.59 8.78
C SER A 36 2.21 28.72 10.09
N VAL A 37 1.05 29.40 10.06
CA VAL A 37 0.15 29.52 11.22
C VAL A 37 -0.52 28.19 11.53
N THR A 38 -1.08 27.52 10.52
CA THR A 38 -1.73 26.21 10.66
C THR A 38 -0.76 25.17 11.20
N VAL A 39 0.42 25.04 10.61
CA VAL A 39 1.43 24.05 11.05
C VAL A 39 1.92 24.34 12.47
N ARG A 40 2.10 25.62 12.85
CA ARG A 40 2.43 25.98 14.24
C ARG A 40 1.35 25.54 15.22
N LYS A 41 0.07 25.79 14.89
CA LYS A 41 -1.06 25.38 15.73
C LYS A 41 -1.14 23.86 15.87
N ILE A 42 -0.91 23.11 14.79
CA ILE A 42 -0.84 21.64 14.83
C ILE A 42 0.23 21.19 15.84
N LEU A 43 1.47 21.67 15.69
CA LEU A 43 2.57 21.29 16.58
C LEU A 43 2.34 21.73 18.03
N MET A 44 1.67 22.87 18.25
CA MET A 44 1.28 23.32 19.59
C MET A 44 0.19 22.43 20.21
N SER A 45 -0.81 22.02 19.43
CA SER A 45 -1.89 21.12 19.87
C SER A 45 -1.37 19.76 20.29
N LEU A 46 -0.30 19.29 19.65
CA LEU A 46 0.36 18.03 19.99
C LEU A 46 1.19 18.10 21.29
N ARG A 47 1.38 19.29 21.89
CA ARG A 47 2.07 19.40 23.18
C ARG A 47 1.24 18.74 24.28
N GLY A 48 1.77 17.66 24.84
CA GLY A 48 1.08 16.88 25.86
C GLY A 48 -0.03 15.99 25.31
N GLU A 49 0.01 15.67 24.02
CA GLU A 49 -0.77 14.59 23.45
C GLU A 49 -0.41 13.25 24.12
N LYS A 50 -1.42 12.46 24.47
CA LYS A 50 -1.24 11.13 25.09
C LYS A 50 -1.48 10.01 24.09
N ASN A 51 -2.21 10.29 23.01
CA ASN A 51 -2.52 9.32 21.98
C ASN A 51 -1.32 9.11 21.05
N VAL A 52 -0.63 7.98 21.24
CA VAL A 52 0.54 7.57 20.45
C VAL A 52 0.20 7.38 18.98
N GLN A 53 -1.04 7.01 18.64
CA GLN A 53 -1.47 6.80 17.25
C GLN A 53 -1.44 8.12 16.47
N VAL A 54 -2.01 9.17 17.05
CA VAL A 54 -2.00 10.52 16.46
C VAL A 54 -0.56 11.05 16.36
N LEU A 55 0.24 10.92 17.42
CA LEU A 55 1.64 11.34 17.42
C LEU A 55 2.46 10.65 16.34
N SER A 56 2.36 9.32 16.24
CA SER A 56 3.13 8.52 15.29
C SER A 56 2.76 8.84 13.84
N PHE A 57 1.47 9.03 13.57
CA PHE A 57 1.01 9.38 12.23
C PHE A 57 1.49 10.76 11.81
N VAL A 58 1.27 11.78 12.64
CA VAL A 58 1.67 13.15 12.32
C VAL A 58 3.18 13.25 12.15
N GLU A 59 3.96 12.63 13.05
CA GLU A 59 5.42 12.60 12.95
C GLU A 59 5.89 11.98 11.63
N SER A 60 5.42 10.77 11.30
CA SER A 60 5.83 10.07 10.07
C SER A 60 5.42 10.84 8.81
N HIS A 61 4.20 11.39 8.77
CA HIS A 61 3.73 12.18 7.63
C HIS A 61 4.56 13.46 7.44
N LEU A 62 4.85 14.20 8.51
CA LEU A 62 5.69 15.42 8.43
C LEU A 62 7.12 15.08 8.01
N MET A 63 7.68 13.98 8.51
CA MET A 63 9.04 13.56 8.14
C MET A 63 9.12 13.16 6.66
N ASN A 64 8.17 12.37 6.17
CA ASN A 64 8.07 12.00 4.76
C ASN A 64 7.86 13.24 3.88
N SER A 65 6.97 14.15 4.29
CA SER A 65 6.73 15.39 3.54
C SER A 65 7.97 16.30 3.48
N ARG A 66 8.85 16.23 4.48
CA ARG A 66 10.11 16.98 4.51
C ARG A 66 11.11 16.46 3.48
N THR A 67 11.18 15.14 3.31
CA THR A 67 12.13 14.46 2.41
C THR A 67 11.53 14.18 1.02
N SER A 68 10.22 14.37 0.86
CA SER A 68 9.48 14.18 -0.37
C SER A 68 10.08 14.96 -1.54
N ALA A 69 10.18 14.31 -2.70
CA ALA A 69 10.50 14.95 -3.97
C ALA A 69 9.26 15.50 -4.69
N ALA A 70 8.04 15.18 -4.23
CA ALA A 70 6.80 15.56 -4.90
C ALA A 70 6.65 17.08 -5.01
N LYS A 71 6.19 17.56 -6.17
CA LYS A 71 6.02 19.00 -6.43
C LYS A 71 4.93 19.60 -5.55
N TRP A 72 3.78 18.95 -5.46
CA TRP A 72 2.62 19.44 -4.70
C TRP A 72 2.88 19.56 -3.19
N LYS A 73 3.85 18.83 -2.64
CA LYS A 73 4.27 18.94 -1.22
C LYS A 73 5.24 20.09 -0.94
N GLN A 74 5.73 20.77 -1.98
CA GLN A 74 6.70 21.85 -1.83
C GLN A 74 6.27 22.94 -0.81
N PRO A 75 5.02 23.46 -0.81
CA PRO A 75 4.61 24.47 0.16
C PRO A 75 4.72 23.99 1.62
N LEU A 76 4.34 22.73 1.89
CA LEU A 76 4.47 22.14 3.21
C LEU A 76 5.94 21.96 3.59
N ARG A 77 6.72 21.40 2.65
CA ARG A 77 8.16 21.14 2.80
C ARG A 77 8.93 22.42 3.16
N ASP A 78 8.64 23.52 2.48
CA ASP A 78 9.29 24.81 2.72
C ASP A 78 8.97 25.37 4.11
N ILE A 79 7.74 25.19 4.60
CA ILE A 79 7.34 25.59 5.96
C ILE A 79 8.07 24.74 7.01
N ILE A 80 8.10 23.42 6.85
CA ILE A 80 8.69 22.50 7.85
C ILE A 80 10.22 22.44 7.81
N ALA A 81 10.85 22.88 6.71
CA ALA A 81 12.30 22.99 6.60
C ALA A 81 12.89 24.09 7.51
N GLY A 82 12.08 25.04 7.99
CA GLY A 82 12.53 26.09 8.89
C GLY A 82 13.06 25.57 10.23
N ALA A 83 14.12 26.20 10.77
CA ALA A 83 14.80 25.78 12.00
C ALA A 83 13.87 25.72 13.24
N ASP A 84 12.94 26.66 13.38
CA ASP A 84 11.94 26.66 14.47
C ASP A 84 11.02 25.42 14.41
N PHE A 85 10.64 25.00 13.20
CA PHE A 85 9.80 23.81 13.01
C PHE A 85 10.57 22.52 13.22
N SER A 86 11.83 22.46 12.76
CA SER A 86 12.72 21.30 12.99
C SER A 86 12.87 21.01 14.49
N ASN A 87 13.19 22.03 15.30
CA ASN A 87 13.33 21.88 16.74
C ASN A 87 12.03 21.43 17.42
N LYS A 88 10.87 21.88 16.93
CA LYS A 88 9.55 21.45 17.47
C LYS A 88 9.23 20.01 17.08
N LEU A 89 9.56 19.59 15.86
CA LEU A 89 9.36 18.22 15.38
C LEU A 89 10.24 17.23 16.17
N GLU A 90 11.51 17.57 16.42
CA GLU A 90 12.40 16.76 17.26
C GLU A 90 11.86 16.55 18.68
N ARG A 91 11.27 17.60 19.28
CA ARG A 91 10.60 17.46 20.59
C ARG A 91 9.40 16.52 20.54
N LEU A 92 8.65 16.48 19.43
CA LEU A 92 7.55 15.52 19.26
C LEU A 92 8.08 14.08 19.17
N ILE A 93 9.16 13.85 18.42
CA ILE A 93 9.82 12.54 18.32
C ILE A 93 10.20 12.05 19.73
N HIS A 94 10.91 12.88 20.50
CA HIS A 94 11.29 12.52 21.86
C HIS A 94 10.10 12.31 22.80
N MET A 95 9.01 13.06 22.63
CA MET A 95 7.79 12.85 23.41
C MET A 95 7.18 11.48 23.10
N ARG A 96 7.05 11.12 21.82
CA ARG A 96 6.56 9.81 21.39
C ARG A 96 7.44 8.69 21.95
N GLU A 97 8.75 8.81 21.82
CA GLU A 97 9.71 7.80 22.31
C GLU A 97 9.56 7.56 23.82
N ARG A 98 9.34 8.60 24.63
CA ARG A 98 9.09 8.45 26.07
C ARG A 98 7.78 7.70 26.36
N ILE A 99 6.73 7.98 25.60
CA ILE A 99 5.43 7.30 25.77
C ILE A 99 5.55 5.82 25.33
N ILE A 100 6.27 5.53 24.24
CA ILE A 100 6.50 4.16 23.78
C ILE A 100 7.40 3.39 24.78
N ALA A 101 8.44 4.02 25.30
CA ALA A 101 9.38 3.41 26.23
C ALA A 101 8.74 3.00 27.56
N THR A 102 7.66 3.67 27.97
CA THR A 102 6.91 3.35 29.20
C THR A 102 5.90 2.21 29.03
N SER A 103 5.65 1.74 27.79
CA SER A 103 4.59 0.77 27.45
C SER A 103 5.07 -0.69 27.20
N SER A 104 6.27 -1.05 27.65
CA SER A 104 6.90 -2.40 27.64
C SER A 104 6.30 -3.51 26.75
N ARG A 105 6.89 -3.68 25.55
CA ARG A 105 7.53 -4.92 25.05
C ARG A 105 8.28 -4.58 23.76
N LYS A 106 9.58 -4.31 23.90
CA LYS A 106 10.52 -4.13 22.77
C LYS A 106 10.84 -5.48 22.15
N GLY A 107 10.86 -5.54 20.82
CA GLY A 107 11.48 -6.63 20.06
C GLY A 107 10.51 -7.47 19.23
N GLY A 108 10.57 -7.32 17.91
CA GLY A 108 10.02 -8.26 16.92
C GLY A 108 9.52 -7.60 15.63
N PHE A 109 9.38 -8.39 14.56
CA PHE A 109 8.82 -8.02 13.25
C PHE A 109 7.50 -7.23 13.34
N PHE A 110 6.67 -7.53 14.34
CA PHE A 110 5.36 -6.89 14.56
C PHE A 110 5.41 -5.46 15.12
N GLU A 111 6.58 -4.96 15.55
CA GLU A 111 6.70 -3.59 16.09
C GLU A 111 6.44 -2.50 15.02
N ALA A 112 6.70 -2.82 13.74
CA ALA A 112 6.35 -1.94 12.62
C ALA A 112 4.84 -1.77 12.41
N PHE A 113 4.02 -2.69 12.93
CA PHE A 113 2.56 -2.75 12.77
C PHE A 113 1.78 -2.40 14.04
N LYS A 114 2.39 -1.66 14.98
CA LYS A 114 1.71 -1.25 16.24
C LYS A 114 1.11 0.14 16.19
N TYR A 115 1.64 0.99 15.31
CA TYR A 115 1.34 2.41 15.31
C TYR A 115 0.97 2.93 13.92
N SER A 116 0.09 3.91 13.91
CA SER A 116 -0.32 4.65 12.72
C SER A 116 0.89 5.29 12.06
N LYS A 117 1.04 5.08 10.76
CA LYS A 117 2.18 5.57 9.97
C LYS A 117 1.77 5.94 8.57
N ASN A 118 2.40 6.98 8.06
CA ASN A 118 2.45 7.30 6.64
C ASN A 118 3.78 6.81 6.07
N TYR A 119 3.74 6.27 4.85
CA TYR A 119 4.89 5.88 4.05
C TYR A 119 4.81 6.60 2.72
N GLU A 120 5.93 7.13 2.25
CA GLU A 120 6.00 7.82 0.97
C GLU A 120 7.22 7.38 0.17
N ILE A 121 7.02 7.19 -1.14
CA ILE A 121 8.09 7.09 -2.13
C ILE A 121 7.80 8.13 -3.21
N SER A 122 8.73 9.04 -3.44
CA SER A 122 8.58 10.07 -4.47
C SER A 122 9.89 10.32 -5.21
N SER A 123 9.78 10.69 -6.48
CA SER A 123 10.90 11.08 -7.33
C SER A 123 10.47 12.19 -8.28
N TYR A 124 11.34 13.17 -8.48
CA TYR A 124 11.07 14.33 -9.32
C TYR A 124 12.28 14.71 -10.15
N GLN A 125 12.07 14.78 -11.46
CA GLN A 125 13.08 15.11 -12.44
C GLN A 125 12.86 16.54 -12.94
N LYS A 126 13.78 17.45 -12.59
CA LYS A 126 13.66 18.88 -12.91
C LYS A 126 13.75 19.17 -14.41
N SER A 127 14.57 18.44 -15.16
CA SER A 127 14.86 18.73 -16.58
C SER A 127 13.65 18.57 -17.50
N ASN A 128 12.70 17.70 -17.15
CA ASN A 128 11.49 17.44 -17.92
C ASN A 128 10.21 17.79 -17.13
N ASN A 129 10.36 18.43 -15.96
CA ASN A 129 9.27 18.89 -15.11
C ASN A 129 8.25 17.79 -14.78
N ARG A 130 8.76 16.59 -14.45
CA ARG A 130 7.95 15.39 -14.22
C ARG A 130 8.36 14.69 -12.93
N GLY A 131 7.39 14.05 -12.31
CA GLY A 131 7.61 13.28 -11.10
C GLY A 131 6.47 12.33 -10.80
N TYR A 132 6.68 11.50 -9.80
CA TYR A 132 5.65 10.63 -9.24
C TYR A 132 5.78 10.60 -7.72
N SER A 133 4.66 10.36 -7.05
CA SER A 133 4.59 10.10 -5.62
C SER A 133 3.59 8.99 -5.33
N MET A 134 3.99 8.05 -4.49
CA MET A 134 3.19 6.95 -3.98
C MET A 134 3.16 7.06 -2.46
N GLU A 135 1.97 7.06 -1.89
CA GLU A 135 1.77 7.21 -0.45
C GLU A 135 0.86 6.13 0.10
N ALA A 136 1.26 5.53 1.21
CA ALA A 136 0.46 4.56 1.95
C ALA A 136 0.29 5.06 3.40
N SER A 137 -0.96 5.24 3.81
CA SER A 137 -1.33 5.66 5.17
C SER A 137 -2.03 4.50 5.86
N LEU A 138 -1.47 4.06 6.98
CA LEU A 138 -2.05 3.03 7.84
C LEU A 138 -2.46 3.66 9.16
N LEU A 139 -3.74 3.52 9.51
CA LEU A 139 -4.33 4.08 10.72
C LEU A 139 -4.70 2.96 11.68
N PHE A 140 -4.20 3.08 12.90
CA PHE A 140 -4.45 2.19 14.02
C PHE A 140 -5.21 2.94 15.10
N HIS A 141 -6.08 2.22 15.79
CA HIS A 141 -6.81 2.72 16.94
C HIS A 141 -6.19 2.24 18.25
N GLN A 142 -6.35 2.98 19.35
CA GLN A 142 -5.71 2.63 20.62
C GLN A 142 -6.20 1.30 21.22
N GLY A 143 -7.46 0.95 20.97
CA GLY A 143 -8.07 -0.31 21.38
C GLY A 143 -7.95 -1.44 20.36
N SER A 144 -7.22 -1.27 19.25
CA SER A 144 -7.07 -2.29 18.22
C SER A 144 -5.61 -2.57 17.90
N PHE A 145 -5.27 -3.85 17.73
CA PHE A 145 -3.94 -4.27 17.30
C PHE A 145 -3.84 -4.43 15.78
N LEU A 146 -4.96 -4.33 15.04
CA LEU A 146 -5.00 -4.29 13.59
C LEU A 146 -5.18 -2.84 13.11
N PRO A 147 -4.71 -2.51 11.90
CA PRO A 147 -5.04 -1.22 11.30
C PRO A 147 -6.54 -1.17 11.03
N ARG A 148 -7.19 -0.10 11.50
CA ARG A 148 -8.60 0.16 11.23
C ARG A 148 -8.83 0.76 9.87
N ALA A 149 -7.87 1.50 9.33
CA ALA A 149 -7.97 2.03 7.98
C ALA A 149 -6.64 2.00 7.24
N GLY A 150 -6.72 1.81 5.94
CA GLY A 150 -5.59 1.85 5.01
C GLY A 150 -5.95 2.68 3.79
N ILE A 151 -5.07 3.61 3.42
CA ILE A 151 -5.26 4.48 2.24
C ILE A 151 -3.98 4.45 1.41
N PHE A 152 -4.12 4.21 0.11
CA PHE A 152 -3.05 4.28 -0.87
C PHE A 152 -3.35 5.39 -1.89
N ASN A 153 -2.37 6.25 -2.17
CA ASN A 153 -2.45 7.36 -3.11
C ASN A 153 -1.32 7.29 -4.15
N LEU A 154 -1.66 7.49 -5.42
CA LEU A 154 -0.72 7.64 -6.53
C LEU A 154 -0.94 9.00 -7.20
N THR A 155 0.10 9.82 -7.24
CA THR A 155 0.06 11.16 -7.85
C THR A 155 1.19 11.32 -8.86
N LEU A 156 0.87 11.85 -10.03
CA LEU A 156 1.83 12.16 -11.10
C LEU A 156 1.97 13.67 -11.24
N ASP A 157 3.21 14.15 -11.34
CA ASP A 157 3.54 15.54 -11.67
C ASP A 157 3.80 15.62 -13.18
N ILE A 158 2.91 16.28 -13.93
CA ILE A 158 2.97 16.42 -15.39
C ILE A 158 2.40 17.79 -15.79
N PHE A 159 2.95 18.44 -16.82
CA PHE A 159 2.47 19.72 -17.37
C PHE A 159 2.35 20.84 -16.33
N ASP A 160 3.38 20.99 -15.51
CA ASP A 160 3.45 21.95 -14.40
C ASP A 160 2.44 21.76 -13.25
N GLY A 161 1.51 20.83 -13.37
CA GLY A 161 0.55 20.45 -12.34
C GLY A 161 0.85 19.08 -11.70
N SER A 162 0.05 18.75 -10.68
CA SER A 162 0.05 17.47 -10.00
C SER A 162 -1.35 16.88 -10.05
N ILE A 163 -1.45 15.60 -10.44
CA ILE A 163 -2.73 14.91 -10.63
C ILE A 163 -2.71 13.63 -9.80
N ASN A 164 -3.63 13.52 -8.83
CA ASN A 164 -3.88 12.25 -8.14
C ASN A 164 -4.61 11.33 -9.12
N VAL A 165 -3.94 10.28 -9.58
CA VAL A 165 -4.48 9.38 -10.62
C VAL A 165 -5.26 8.22 -10.02
N LEU A 166 -4.91 7.80 -8.80
CA LEU A 166 -5.54 6.68 -8.13
C LEU A 166 -5.45 6.87 -6.61
N GLU A 167 -6.59 6.68 -5.95
CA GLU A 167 -6.69 6.54 -4.51
C GLU A 167 -7.52 5.30 -4.19
N VAL A 168 -6.99 4.42 -3.34
CA VAL A 168 -7.68 3.22 -2.86
C VAL A 168 -7.67 3.29 -1.35
N GLY A 169 -8.85 3.29 -0.74
CA GLY A 169 -8.96 3.37 0.71
C GLY A 169 -9.94 2.33 1.25
N GLY A 170 -9.77 1.98 2.51
CA GLY A 170 -10.75 1.18 3.21
C GLY A 170 -10.60 1.27 4.72
N ARG A 171 -11.71 1.03 5.40
CA ARG A 171 -11.83 0.95 6.86
C ARG A 171 -12.44 -0.39 7.24
N VAL A 172 -11.94 -1.01 8.30
CA VAL A 172 -12.47 -2.27 8.83
C VAL A 172 -12.44 -2.23 10.36
N SER A 173 -13.48 -2.77 10.98
CA SER A 173 -13.65 -2.94 12.43
C SER A 173 -14.23 -4.32 12.75
N GLY A 174 -14.05 -4.81 13.97
CA GLY A 174 -14.63 -6.08 14.43
C GLY A 174 -13.87 -7.34 13.99
N LEU A 175 -12.68 -7.20 13.39
CA LEU A 175 -11.81 -8.33 13.01
C LEU A 175 -10.91 -8.81 14.16
N GLU A 176 -10.83 -8.05 15.24
CA GLU A 176 -9.86 -8.23 16.32
C GLU A 176 -10.01 -9.58 17.03
N ARG A 177 -11.22 -9.99 17.45
CA ARG A 177 -11.41 -11.30 18.10
C ARG A 177 -11.14 -12.47 17.16
N ARG A 178 -11.52 -12.34 15.89
CA ARG A 178 -11.26 -13.40 14.89
C ARG A 178 -9.78 -13.56 14.66
N PHE A 179 -9.05 -12.47 14.53
CA PHE A 179 -7.60 -12.50 14.36
C PHE A 179 -6.88 -12.96 15.65
N GLU A 180 -7.32 -12.53 16.83
CA GLU A 180 -6.72 -12.92 18.11
C GLU A 180 -6.87 -14.43 18.39
N SER A 181 -8.01 -15.02 18.02
CA SER A 181 -8.23 -16.47 18.14
C SER A 181 -7.18 -17.29 17.37
N VAL A 182 -6.66 -16.72 16.29
CA VAL A 182 -5.68 -17.36 15.40
C VAL A 182 -4.23 -17.02 15.76
N PHE A 183 -3.94 -15.73 15.97
CA PHE A 183 -2.59 -15.18 16.07
C PHE A 183 -2.23 -14.62 17.46
N GLY A 184 -3.19 -14.57 18.40
CA GLY A 184 -2.98 -14.07 19.76
C GLY A 184 -2.04 -14.96 20.57
N PRO A 185 -1.56 -14.51 21.76
CA PRO A 185 -0.60 -15.26 22.58
C PRO A 185 -1.06 -16.66 23.03
N ARG A 186 -2.39 -16.86 23.11
CA ARG A 186 -3.06 -18.16 23.37
C ARG A 186 -3.65 -18.78 22.09
N GLY A 187 -3.42 -18.18 20.92
CA GLY A 187 -3.85 -18.65 19.62
C GLY A 187 -3.01 -19.81 19.11
N THR A 188 -3.37 -20.36 17.96
CA THR A 188 -2.82 -21.62 17.45
C THR A 188 -1.47 -21.47 16.72
N LEU A 189 -1.13 -20.28 16.22
CA LEU A 189 0.11 -20.03 15.43
C LEU A 189 1.41 -19.70 16.21
N PRO A 190 1.40 -19.00 17.37
CA PRO A 190 2.64 -18.52 18.01
C PRO A 190 3.62 -19.62 18.44
N ASN A 191 3.15 -20.84 18.70
CA ASN A 191 4.02 -21.96 19.10
C ASN A 191 4.83 -22.53 17.93
N GLU A 192 4.36 -22.39 16.69
CA GLU A 192 5.06 -22.84 15.48
C GLU A 192 6.01 -21.75 14.94
N ILE A 193 5.57 -20.49 14.97
CA ILE A 193 6.40 -19.35 14.52
C ILE A 193 7.65 -19.22 15.39
N LYS A 194 7.54 -19.37 16.73
CA LYS A 194 8.70 -19.29 17.65
C LYS A 194 9.80 -20.31 17.34
N LYS A 195 9.44 -21.52 16.88
CA LYS A 195 10.41 -22.55 16.48
C LYS A 195 11.16 -22.15 15.21
N HIS A 196 10.46 -21.62 14.21
CA HIS A 196 11.07 -21.23 12.93
C HIS A 196 11.78 -19.86 12.94
N THR A 197 11.36 -18.89 13.78
CA THR A 197 12.13 -17.64 13.94
C THR A 197 13.50 -17.87 14.55
N HIS A 198 13.65 -18.84 15.47
CA HIS A 198 14.96 -19.21 16.02
C HIS A 198 15.89 -19.84 14.99
N GLU A 199 15.35 -20.53 13.99
CA GLU A 199 16.09 -21.16 12.90
C GLU A 199 16.51 -20.14 11.83
N PHE A 200 15.60 -19.20 11.50
CA PHE A 200 15.88 -18.10 10.58
C PHE A 200 16.92 -17.12 11.13
N ASP A 201 16.78 -16.65 12.39
CA ASP A 201 17.77 -15.76 13.02
C ASP A 201 19.16 -16.40 13.08
N ARG A 202 19.24 -17.71 13.33
CA ARG A 202 20.49 -18.44 13.34
C ARG A 202 21.13 -18.50 11.95
N SER A 203 20.33 -18.70 10.90
CA SER A 203 20.80 -18.71 9.51
C SER A 203 21.25 -17.33 9.01
N VAL A 204 20.61 -16.25 9.46
CA VAL A 204 20.96 -14.86 9.13
C VAL A 204 22.25 -14.46 9.87
N LEU A 205 22.38 -14.78 11.15
CA LEU A 205 23.60 -14.54 11.94
C LEU A 205 24.81 -15.34 11.41
N GLU A 206 24.60 -16.57 10.93
CA GLU A 206 25.65 -17.36 10.26
C GLU A 206 26.08 -16.74 8.91
N ARG A 207 25.15 -16.14 8.16
CA ARG A 207 25.45 -15.42 6.92
C ARG A 207 26.23 -14.14 7.18
N GLU A 208 25.85 -13.37 8.19
CA GLU A 208 26.57 -12.15 8.60
C GLU A 208 28.00 -12.46 9.07
N ARG A 209 28.21 -13.57 9.79
CA ARG A 209 29.56 -14.03 10.17
C ARG A 209 30.43 -14.37 8.96
N LYS A 210 29.89 -15.12 7.99
CA LYS A 210 30.62 -15.47 6.75
C LYS A 210 30.94 -14.26 5.89
N ILE A 211 30.06 -13.26 5.86
CA ILE A 211 30.29 -11.99 5.14
C ILE A 211 31.35 -11.15 5.85
N ASN A 212 31.32 -11.08 7.19
CA ASN A 212 32.35 -10.38 7.97
C ASN A 212 33.73 -11.04 7.89
N ASP A 213 33.81 -12.37 7.82
CA ASP A 213 35.07 -13.10 7.59
C ASP A 213 35.64 -12.84 6.19
N TYR A 214 34.80 -12.65 5.17
CA TYR A 214 35.26 -12.29 3.82
C TYR A 214 35.76 -10.85 3.71
N LEU A 215 35.23 -9.93 4.54
CA LEU A 215 35.60 -8.51 4.55
C LEU A 215 36.85 -8.21 5.39
N ARG A 216 37.22 -9.09 6.34
CA ARG A 216 38.46 -9.00 7.12
C ARG A 216 39.51 -9.93 6.54
N GLY A 217 40.13 -9.53 5.42
CA GLY A 217 41.33 -10.22 4.95
C GLY A 217 42.45 -10.16 5.99
N GLY A 218 42.83 -11.30 6.56
CA GLY A 218 44.07 -11.45 7.34
C GLY A 218 44.00 -12.36 8.59
N GLU A 219 44.77 -13.46 8.51
CA GLU A 219 45.37 -14.29 9.57
C GLU A 219 44.48 -15.09 10.55
N VAL A 220 44.56 -16.42 10.39
CA VAL A 220 44.06 -17.43 11.33
C VAL A 220 45.09 -17.62 12.46
N PRO A 221 44.77 -17.35 13.73
CA PRO A 221 45.58 -17.83 14.84
C PRO A 221 45.34 -19.33 15.05
N PRO A 222 46.36 -20.11 15.46
CA PRO A 222 46.24 -21.55 15.61
C PRO A 222 45.23 -21.93 16.73
N PRO A 223 44.59 -23.10 16.64
CA PRO A 223 43.56 -23.51 17.59
C PRO A 223 44.19 -23.74 18.97
N GLN A 224 43.80 -22.93 19.95
CA GLN A 224 44.02 -23.28 21.35
C GLN A 224 42.96 -24.29 21.78
N THR A 225 43.42 -25.37 22.39
CA THR A 225 42.60 -26.46 22.94
C THR A 225 41.60 -25.94 23.98
N PRO A 226 40.37 -26.51 24.03
CA PRO A 226 39.36 -26.05 24.97
C PRO A 226 39.76 -26.41 26.40
N VAL A 227 40.26 -25.42 27.15
CA VAL A 227 40.38 -25.48 28.60
C VAL A 227 38.96 -25.50 29.18
N ARG A 228 38.65 -26.59 29.87
CA ARG A 228 37.38 -26.86 30.54
C ARG A 228 37.21 -25.91 31.74
N THR A 229 36.69 -24.71 31.52
CA THR A 229 36.25 -23.84 32.62
C THR A 229 34.84 -24.24 33.02
N LYS A 230 34.73 -24.95 34.16
CA LYS A 230 33.47 -25.11 34.89
C LYS A 230 33.03 -23.71 35.35
N ARG A 231 31.98 -23.14 34.76
CA ARG A 231 31.23 -22.07 35.41
C ARG A 231 30.02 -22.69 36.10
N HIS A 232 30.04 -22.57 37.42
CA HIS A 232 28.90 -22.72 38.29
C HIS A 232 27.78 -21.78 37.83
N THR A 233 26.67 -22.35 37.37
CA THR A 233 25.38 -21.66 37.37
C THR A 233 24.80 -21.79 38.77
N HIS A 234 24.91 -20.71 39.55
CA HIS A 234 23.98 -20.47 40.66
C HIS A 234 22.67 -20.05 39.99
N GLY A 235 21.75 -21.01 39.81
CA GLY A 235 20.40 -20.74 39.39
C GLY A 235 19.60 -20.30 40.61
N GLU A 236 19.39 -19.00 40.75
CA GLU A 236 18.29 -18.48 41.54
C GLU A 236 17.00 -18.74 40.75
N ASP A 237 16.15 -19.64 41.25
CA ASP A 237 14.79 -19.83 40.78
C ASP A 237 13.96 -18.59 41.09
N HIS A 238 13.95 -17.62 40.16
CA HIS A 238 12.90 -16.60 40.14
C HIS A 238 11.65 -17.18 39.47
N GLN A 239 10.85 -17.88 40.26
CA GLN A 239 9.43 -18.13 39.95
C GLN A 239 8.73 -16.77 39.80
N ILE A 240 8.40 -16.41 38.56
CA ILE A 240 7.63 -15.20 38.24
C ILE A 240 6.19 -15.44 38.72
N SER A 241 5.84 -14.77 39.82
CA SER A 241 4.52 -14.71 40.44
C SER A 241 3.50 -14.00 39.52
N THR A 242 3.00 -14.71 38.52
CA THR A 242 1.85 -14.29 37.69
C THR A 242 0.51 -14.83 38.21
N HIS A 243 0.53 -15.63 39.28
CA HIS A 243 -0.70 -16.17 39.88
C HIS A 243 -1.53 -15.14 40.66
N ARG A 244 -0.90 -14.06 41.16
CA ARG A 244 -1.56 -13.18 42.14
C ARG A 244 -2.52 -12.16 41.53
N SER A 245 -2.32 -11.77 40.27
CA SER A 245 -3.18 -10.76 39.60
C SER A 245 -4.46 -11.37 39.02
N HIS A 246 -4.47 -12.66 38.70
CA HIS A 246 -5.66 -13.35 38.18
C HIS A 246 -6.65 -13.72 39.31
N GLU A 247 -6.17 -14.19 40.46
CA GLU A 247 -7.03 -14.41 41.64
C GLU A 247 -7.72 -13.11 42.11
N GLN A 248 -7.01 -11.98 42.09
CA GLN A 248 -7.55 -10.69 42.49
C GLN A 248 -8.65 -10.16 41.53
N LEU A 249 -8.57 -10.53 40.24
CA LEU A 249 -9.59 -10.20 39.25
C LEU A 249 -10.81 -11.12 39.37
N GLU A 250 -10.61 -12.40 39.67
CA GLU A 250 -11.71 -13.36 39.90
C GLU A 250 -12.46 -13.09 41.21
N GLU A 251 -11.76 -12.69 42.27
CA GLU A 251 -12.35 -12.27 43.54
C GLU A 251 -13.18 -10.98 43.40
N ALA A 252 -12.69 -10.01 42.60
CA ALA A 252 -13.41 -8.75 42.35
C ALA A 252 -14.70 -8.91 41.51
N VAL A 253 -14.74 -9.92 40.63
CA VAL A 253 -15.94 -10.30 39.86
C VAL A 253 -16.91 -11.09 40.74
N ARG A 254 -16.41 -11.94 41.65
CA ARG A 254 -17.23 -12.70 42.61
C ARG A 254 -17.85 -11.82 43.69
N GLU A 255 -17.20 -10.72 44.07
CA GLU A 255 -17.70 -9.72 45.02
C GLU A 255 -18.75 -8.75 44.45
N GLY A 256 -19.17 -8.90 43.18
CA GLY A 256 -20.26 -8.12 42.59
C GLY A 256 -19.98 -6.62 42.43
N LYS A 257 -18.71 -6.20 42.47
CA LYS A 257 -18.29 -4.78 42.33
C LYS A 257 -18.11 -4.33 40.88
N MET A 258 -18.28 -5.23 39.92
CA MET A 258 -18.15 -4.95 38.49
C MET A 258 -19.29 -5.64 37.74
N ASN A 259 -20.18 -4.85 37.16
CA ASN A 259 -21.11 -5.40 36.17
C ASN A 259 -20.26 -5.92 35.00
N PRO A 260 -20.41 -7.19 34.57
CA PRO A 260 -19.78 -7.64 33.36
C PRO A 260 -20.31 -6.75 32.24
N VAL A 261 -19.43 -5.91 31.69
CA VAL A 261 -19.70 -5.25 30.42
C VAL A 261 -19.81 -6.39 29.43
N GLU A 262 -21.03 -6.76 29.06
CA GLU A 262 -21.31 -7.63 27.94
C GLU A 262 -20.66 -6.99 26.71
N LEU A 263 -19.43 -7.41 26.39
CA LEU A 263 -18.89 -7.16 25.06
C LEU A 263 -19.68 -8.05 24.10
N GLN A 264 -20.79 -7.51 23.60
CA GLN A 264 -21.47 -8.02 22.42
C GLN A 264 -20.42 -8.26 21.32
N PRO A 265 -20.49 -9.37 20.58
CA PRO A 265 -19.53 -9.65 19.53
C PRO A 265 -19.69 -8.61 18.42
N ASP A 266 -18.74 -7.67 18.30
CA ASP A 266 -18.68 -6.76 17.16
C ASP A 266 -18.61 -7.61 15.88
N GLU A 267 -19.68 -7.62 15.09
CA GLU A 267 -19.64 -8.22 13.76
C GLU A 267 -18.61 -7.47 12.90
N PRO A 268 -17.90 -8.15 11.98
CA PRO A 268 -16.92 -7.49 11.15
C PRO A 268 -17.63 -6.54 10.18
N GLU A 269 -17.34 -5.26 10.32
CA GLU A 269 -17.86 -4.20 9.47
C GLU A 269 -16.72 -3.52 8.73
N GLY A 270 -16.99 -3.05 7.53
CA GLY A 270 -15.99 -2.32 6.78
C GLY A 270 -16.47 -1.72 5.48
N GLU A 271 -15.63 -0.84 4.98
CA GLU A 271 -15.87 0.01 3.83
C GLU A 271 -14.62 0.01 2.96
N VAL A 272 -14.78 -0.07 1.64
CA VAL A 272 -13.69 0.01 0.67
C VAL A 272 -14.12 0.92 -0.46
N TYR A 273 -13.26 1.87 -0.83
CA TYR A 273 -13.53 2.80 -1.91
C TYR A 273 -12.34 2.92 -2.88
N VAL A 274 -12.67 3.30 -4.11
CA VAL A 274 -11.70 3.58 -5.17
C VAL A 274 -12.04 4.92 -5.82
N ARG A 275 -11.03 5.79 -5.90
CA ARG A 275 -11.07 7.10 -6.54
C ARG A 275 -10.07 7.18 -7.68
N VAL A 276 -10.45 7.80 -8.78
CA VAL A 276 -9.60 8.01 -9.96
C VAL A 276 -9.76 9.47 -10.39
N PHE A 277 -8.64 10.18 -10.54
CA PHE A 277 -8.63 11.63 -10.78
C PHE A 277 -9.40 12.43 -9.71
N GLY A 278 -9.37 11.97 -8.45
CA GLY A 278 -10.12 12.56 -7.35
C GLY A 278 -11.62 12.27 -7.34
N ASN A 279 -12.15 11.51 -8.31
CA ASN A 279 -13.56 11.15 -8.36
C ASN A 279 -13.79 9.76 -7.79
N GLU A 280 -14.75 9.62 -6.88
CA GLU A 280 -15.11 8.34 -6.30
C GLU A 280 -15.85 7.49 -7.32
N LEU A 281 -15.21 6.40 -7.74
CA LEU A 281 -15.76 5.47 -8.73
C LEU A 281 -16.61 4.39 -8.07
N ARG A 282 -16.21 3.94 -6.89
CA ARG A 282 -16.88 2.85 -6.19
C ARG A 282 -16.66 2.93 -4.70
N TYR A 283 -17.71 2.57 -3.98
CA TYR A 283 -17.77 2.39 -2.54
C TYR A 283 -18.46 1.05 -2.27
N TYR A 284 -17.89 0.25 -1.39
CA TYR A 284 -18.43 -1.04 -0.98
C TYR A 284 -18.47 -1.07 0.55
N SER A 285 -19.62 -1.38 1.13
CA SER A 285 -19.78 -1.56 2.58
C SER A 285 -20.31 -2.96 2.90
N PHE A 286 -19.79 -3.55 3.98
CA PHE A 286 -20.24 -4.81 4.56
C PHE A 286 -20.45 -4.63 6.07
N GLY A 287 -21.54 -5.19 6.62
CA GLY A 287 -21.99 -4.96 8.01
C GLY A 287 -23.51 -5.13 8.16
N GLU A 288 -24.05 -4.85 9.35
CA GLU A 288 -25.47 -5.10 9.68
C GLU A 288 -26.46 -4.33 8.77
N ASP A 289 -26.05 -3.15 8.30
CA ASP A 289 -26.82 -2.23 7.45
C ASP A 289 -26.51 -2.34 5.94
N SER A 290 -25.78 -3.37 5.50
CA SER A 290 -25.51 -3.54 4.07
C SER A 290 -26.82 -3.84 3.31
N PRO A 291 -27.15 -3.10 2.22
CA PRO A 291 -28.32 -3.39 1.37
C PRO A 291 -28.27 -4.80 0.72
N SER A 292 -27.15 -5.48 0.88
CA SER A 292 -26.84 -6.84 0.48
C SER A 292 -27.45 -7.96 1.33
N ARG A 293 -28.15 -7.64 2.44
CA ARG A 293 -28.67 -8.63 3.42
C ARG A 293 -29.79 -9.56 2.90
N LYS A 294 -29.94 -9.72 1.57
CA LYS A 294 -30.78 -10.74 0.96
C LYS A 294 -29.99 -12.05 0.81
N ARG A 295 -30.38 -13.01 1.66
CA ARG A 295 -30.08 -14.46 1.69
C ARG A 295 -29.25 -15.04 0.53
N SER A 296 -28.10 -15.60 0.91
CA SER A 296 -27.35 -16.74 0.36
C SER A 296 -27.91 -17.42 -0.91
N LYS A 297 -27.29 -17.10 -2.05
CA LYS A 297 -26.89 -18.02 -3.13
C LYS A 297 -25.65 -17.42 -3.81
N ALA A 298 -24.78 -18.26 -4.38
CA ALA A 298 -23.51 -17.88 -5.00
C ALA A 298 -23.61 -16.54 -5.75
N ARG A 299 -22.98 -15.51 -5.21
CA ARG A 299 -23.05 -14.14 -5.74
C ARG A 299 -21.84 -13.94 -6.63
N VAL A 300 -22.05 -14.04 -7.94
CA VAL A 300 -21.09 -13.55 -8.93
C VAL A 300 -21.47 -12.09 -9.19
N GLU A 301 -20.71 -11.16 -8.65
CA GLU A 301 -20.93 -9.74 -8.86
C GLU A 301 -19.83 -9.22 -9.77
N THR A 302 -20.19 -8.92 -11.03
CA THR A 302 -19.30 -8.28 -11.99
C THR A 302 -19.75 -6.84 -12.17
N SER A 303 -18.89 -5.90 -11.78
CA SER A 303 -19.12 -4.48 -12.02
C SER A 303 -18.02 -3.97 -12.91
N ILE A 304 -18.43 -3.53 -14.10
CA ILE A 304 -17.59 -2.89 -15.11
C ILE A 304 -17.99 -1.42 -15.13
N ARG A 305 -17.03 -0.52 -15.01
CA ARG A 305 -17.26 0.92 -15.19
C ARG A 305 -16.17 1.51 -16.07
N SER A 306 -16.59 2.31 -17.04
CA SER A 306 -15.70 3.03 -17.95
C SER A 306 -16.03 4.52 -17.87
N LEU A 307 -15.00 5.36 -17.84
CA LEU A 307 -15.11 6.82 -17.77
C LEU A 307 -14.19 7.44 -18.82
N VAL A 308 -14.67 8.48 -19.49
CA VAL A 308 -13.84 9.42 -20.25
C VAL A 308 -13.52 10.57 -19.31
N PHE A 309 -12.27 10.70 -18.87
CA PHE A 309 -11.84 11.72 -17.90
C PHE A 309 -11.19 12.94 -18.57
N LEU A 310 -10.83 12.82 -19.85
CA LEU A 310 -10.25 13.90 -20.64
C LEU A 310 -10.73 13.76 -22.07
N ASP A 311 -11.31 14.82 -22.61
CA ASP A 311 -11.67 14.91 -24.03
C ASP A 311 -11.55 16.36 -24.49
N THR A 312 -10.41 16.69 -25.10
CA THR A 312 -10.07 18.06 -25.48
C THR A 312 -9.60 18.08 -26.92
N SER A 313 -10.15 19.00 -27.71
CA SER A 313 -9.72 19.23 -29.08
C SER A 313 -9.36 20.70 -29.30
N MET A 314 -8.33 20.92 -30.12
CA MET A 314 -7.95 22.24 -30.59
C MET A 314 -7.66 22.19 -32.09
N VAL A 315 -8.00 23.27 -32.78
CA VAL A 315 -7.78 23.41 -34.22
C VAL A 315 -7.02 24.71 -34.46
N VAL A 316 -5.84 24.60 -35.08
CA VAL A 316 -4.98 25.74 -35.37
C VAL A 316 -4.69 25.78 -36.87
N PRO A 317 -4.88 26.92 -37.55
CA PRO A 317 -4.50 27.03 -38.96
C PRO A 317 -2.97 26.97 -39.10
N THR A 318 -2.47 26.12 -39.99
CA THR A 318 -1.05 26.11 -40.38
C THR A 318 -0.74 27.29 -41.30
N ALA A 319 0.56 27.58 -41.52
CA ALA A 319 0.98 28.62 -42.46
C ALA A 319 0.49 28.38 -43.91
N LEU A 320 0.20 27.14 -44.28
CA LEU A 320 -0.38 26.76 -45.57
C LEU A 320 -1.92 26.85 -45.60
N GLY A 321 -2.55 27.31 -44.52
CA GLY A 321 -4.01 27.41 -44.39
C GLY A 321 -4.72 26.07 -44.11
N LEU A 322 -4.00 24.95 -44.04
CA LEU A 322 -4.55 23.66 -43.66
C LEU A 322 -4.79 23.62 -42.14
N PRO A 323 -5.93 23.12 -41.65
CA PRO A 323 -6.18 23.05 -40.21
C PRO A 323 -5.39 21.88 -39.58
N LEU A 324 -4.57 22.23 -38.60
CA LEU A 324 -3.92 21.29 -37.68
C LEU A 324 -4.89 21.02 -36.52
N LYS A 325 -5.38 19.79 -36.42
CA LYS A 325 -6.25 19.33 -35.34
C LYS A 325 -5.43 18.54 -34.33
N VAL A 326 -5.46 18.96 -33.07
CA VAL A 326 -4.90 18.20 -31.95
C VAL A 326 -6.04 17.76 -31.04
N HIS A 327 -6.13 16.46 -30.81
CA HIS A 327 -7.17 15.82 -30.02
C HIS A 327 -6.54 14.98 -28.92
N ILE A 328 -6.87 15.25 -27.67
CA ILE A 328 -6.37 14.54 -26.50
C ILE A 328 -7.55 13.85 -25.84
N ASN A 329 -7.51 12.52 -25.76
CA ASN A 329 -8.51 11.73 -25.06
C ASN A 329 -7.91 10.85 -23.96
N GLY A 330 -8.60 10.76 -22.84
CA GLY A 330 -8.23 9.98 -21.68
C GLY A 330 -9.42 9.14 -21.23
N THR A 331 -9.26 7.82 -21.20
CA THR A 331 -10.29 6.88 -20.79
C THR A 331 -9.77 5.93 -19.73
N SER A 332 -10.59 5.59 -18.76
CA SER A 332 -10.27 4.57 -17.75
C SER A 332 -11.39 3.54 -17.67
N SER A 333 -11.04 2.27 -17.48
CA SER A 333 -11.98 1.19 -17.22
C SER A 333 -11.55 0.39 -16.00
N PHE A 334 -12.49 0.01 -15.15
CA PHE A 334 -12.24 -0.85 -13.99
C PHE A 334 -13.29 -1.95 -13.93
N THR A 335 -12.85 -3.17 -13.71
CA THR A 335 -13.67 -4.37 -13.63
C THR A 335 -13.24 -5.16 -12.41
N MET A 336 -14.18 -5.49 -11.54
CA MET A 336 -13.91 -6.32 -10.36
C MET A 336 -14.96 -7.42 -10.27
N PRO A 337 -14.72 -8.57 -10.93
CA PRO A 337 -15.47 -9.78 -10.73
C PRO A 337 -15.10 -10.38 -9.37
N GLY A 338 -16.13 -10.72 -8.59
CA GLY A 338 -15.99 -11.49 -7.36
C GLY A 338 -16.99 -12.64 -7.33
N SER A 339 -16.59 -13.77 -6.77
CA SER A 339 -17.50 -14.87 -6.45
C SER A 339 -17.27 -15.34 -5.02
N LEU A 340 -18.36 -15.65 -4.32
CA LEU A 340 -18.33 -16.24 -2.98
C LEU A 340 -19.27 -17.44 -2.94
N LYS A 341 -18.74 -18.59 -2.53
CA LYS A 341 -19.47 -19.83 -2.32
C LYS A 341 -19.30 -20.25 -0.86
N THR A 342 -20.42 -20.53 -0.21
CA THR A 342 -20.47 -20.96 1.19
C THR A 342 -21.13 -22.32 1.22
N GLU A 343 -20.37 -23.33 1.62
CA GLU A 343 -20.81 -24.71 1.85
C GLU A 343 -20.54 -25.07 3.33
N SER A 344 -21.17 -26.11 3.84
CA SER A 344 -21.10 -26.50 5.25
C SER A 344 -19.66 -26.70 5.73
N GLY A 345 -19.11 -25.74 6.49
CA GLY A 345 -17.72 -25.77 6.98
C GLY A 345 -16.65 -25.27 6.00
N LYS A 346 -17.02 -24.86 4.77
CA LYS A 346 -16.09 -24.35 3.75
C LYS A 346 -16.59 -23.05 3.11
N ILE A 347 -15.77 -22.01 3.18
CA ILE A 347 -15.99 -20.74 2.50
C ILE A 347 -14.94 -20.61 1.40
N SER A 348 -15.38 -20.52 0.14
CA SER A 348 -14.49 -20.32 -1.01
C SER A 348 -14.83 -19.01 -1.71
N GLY A 349 -13.82 -18.20 -1.99
CA GLY A 349 -13.97 -16.89 -2.61
C GLY A 349 -12.93 -16.67 -3.71
N GLN A 350 -13.31 -15.95 -4.76
CA GLN A 350 -12.39 -15.50 -5.80
C GLN A 350 -12.65 -14.04 -6.11
N LEU A 351 -11.57 -13.28 -6.31
CA LEU A 351 -11.58 -11.86 -6.62
C LEU A 351 -10.57 -11.59 -7.74
N SER A 352 -11.01 -11.03 -8.87
CA SER A 352 -10.17 -10.84 -10.05
C SER A 352 -10.15 -9.40 -10.57
N PRO A 353 -9.63 -8.42 -9.81
CA PRO A 353 -9.68 -7.02 -10.20
C PRO A 353 -8.83 -6.76 -11.45
N SER A 354 -9.36 -5.98 -12.37
CA SER A 354 -8.65 -5.55 -13.58
C SER A 354 -9.03 -4.11 -13.92
N GLY A 355 -8.13 -3.43 -14.61
CA GLY A 355 -8.44 -2.10 -15.11
C GLY A 355 -7.41 -1.59 -16.09
N SER A 356 -7.83 -0.58 -16.83
CA SER A 356 -7.04 0.06 -17.85
C SER A 356 -7.20 1.56 -17.76
N LEU A 357 -6.12 2.28 -18.04
CA LEU A 357 -6.09 3.72 -18.24
C LEU A 357 -5.40 3.93 -19.58
N VAL A 358 -6.03 4.67 -20.47
CA VAL A 358 -5.51 4.98 -21.80
C VAL A 358 -5.55 6.49 -21.97
N LEU A 359 -4.40 7.08 -22.25
CA LEU A 359 -4.24 8.46 -22.65
C LEU A 359 -3.74 8.46 -24.10
N ALA A 360 -4.40 9.20 -24.98
CA ALA A 360 -3.88 9.38 -26.32
C ALA A 360 -4.01 10.81 -26.82
N ALA A 361 -2.94 11.27 -27.47
CA ALA A 361 -2.85 12.56 -28.11
C ALA A 361 -2.68 12.33 -29.61
N THR A 362 -3.59 12.88 -30.40
CA THR A 362 -3.63 12.73 -31.86
C THR A 362 -3.49 14.09 -32.50
N MET A 363 -2.43 14.28 -33.28
CA MET A 363 -2.16 15.48 -34.06
C MET A 363 -2.30 15.15 -35.53
N THR A 364 -3.20 15.84 -36.24
CA THR A 364 -3.49 15.57 -37.66
C THR A 364 -3.57 16.87 -38.44
N VAL A 365 -3.12 16.83 -39.69
CA VAL A 365 -3.33 17.89 -40.68
C VAL A 365 -4.44 17.43 -41.61
N ASP A 366 -5.50 18.23 -41.74
CA ASP A 366 -6.64 17.91 -42.59
C ASP A 366 -6.43 18.49 -44.00
N GLY A 367 -5.95 17.66 -44.92
CA GLY A 367 -6.05 17.95 -46.35
C GLY A 367 -7.42 17.49 -46.82
N ARG A 368 -8.18 18.32 -47.55
CA ARG A 368 -9.57 18.03 -47.97
C ARG A 368 -9.83 16.61 -48.51
N ALA A 369 -8.83 15.95 -49.10
CA ALA A 369 -8.90 14.58 -49.60
C ALA A 369 -8.23 13.52 -48.69
N VAL A 370 -7.24 13.92 -47.88
CA VAL A 370 -6.42 13.04 -47.05
C VAL A 370 -6.08 13.73 -45.74
N ARG A 371 -6.36 13.04 -44.63
CA ARG A 371 -5.88 13.42 -43.30
C ARG A 371 -4.67 12.58 -42.96
N SER A 372 -3.58 13.24 -42.58
CA SER A 372 -2.36 12.59 -42.12
C SER A 372 -1.92 13.14 -40.78
N GLY A 373 -1.26 12.33 -39.95
CA GLY A 373 -0.87 12.75 -38.63
C GLY A 373 -0.16 11.69 -37.80
N VAL A 374 -0.03 11.98 -36.51
CA VAL A 374 0.62 11.14 -35.53
C VAL A 374 -0.28 11.01 -34.31
N ARG A 375 -0.38 9.79 -33.78
CA ARG A 375 -1.06 9.48 -32.53
C ARG A 375 -0.07 8.88 -31.54
N VAL A 376 0.07 9.51 -30.38
CA VAL A 376 0.81 8.96 -29.25
C VAL A 376 -0.21 8.36 -28.29
N GLN A 377 -0.05 7.10 -27.94
CA GLN A 377 -0.95 6.38 -27.04
C GLN A 377 -0.14 5.78 -25.89
N THR A 378 -0.50 6.14 -24.67
CA THR A 378 0.05 5.58 -23.43
C THR A 378 -1.07 4.87 -22.69
N SER A 379 -0.86 3.60 -22.38
CA SER A 379 -1.80 2.78 -21.64
C SER A 379 -1.15 2.16 -20.40
N LEU A 380 -1.85 2.22 -19.28
CA LEU A 380 -1.53 1.50 -18.06
C LEU A 380 -2.63 0.46 -17.85
N ALA A 381 -2.27 -0.81 -17.75
CA ALA A 381 -3.18 -1.89 -17.44
C ALA A 381 -2.75 -2.57 -16.14
N PHE A 382 -3.72 -2.98 -15.33
CA PHE A 382 -3.47 -3.85 -14.18
C PHE A 382 -4.43 -5.04 -14.24
N SER A 383 -3.92 -6.20 -13.86
CA SER A 383 -4.68 -7.42 -13.69
C SER A 383 -4.25 -8.10 -12.40
N GLY A 384 -5.22 -8.49 -11.58
CA GLY A 384 -5.01 -9.23 -10.36
C GLY A 384 -6.03 -10.36 -10.26
N SER A 385 -5.63 -11.48 -9.68
CA SER A 385 -6.51 -12.60 -9.37
C SER A 385 -6.07 -13.25 -8.07
N MET A 386 -7.01 -13.40 -7.15
CA MET A 386 -6.80 -14.02 -5.86
C MET A 386 -7.99 -14.93 -5.56
N ALA A 387 -7.71 -16.18 -5.22
CA ALA A 387 -8.66 -17.15 -4.73
C ALA A 387 -8.31 -17.51 -3.28
N GLY A 388 -9.32 -17.74 -2.46
CA GLY A 388 -9.14 -18.07 -1.05
C GLY A 388 -10.17 -19.09 -0.61
N ASP A 389 -9.69 -20.19 -0.03
CA ASP A 389 -10.53 -21.18 0.63
C ASP A 389 -10.26 -21.16 2.13
N VAL A 390 -11.32 -21.10 2.93
CA VAL A 390 -11.29 -21.24 4.38
C VAL A 390 -12.09 -22.48 4.72
N GLU A 391 -11.42 -23.47 5.31
CA GLU A 391 -12.04 -24.71 5.79
C GLU A 391 -11.92 -24.75 7.32
N MET A 392 -13.03 -25.06 7.99
CA MET A 392 -13.11 -25.16 9.45
C MET A 392 -13.58 -26.56 9.82
N ASP A 393 -12.68 -27.34 10.41
CA ASP A 393 -12.94 -28.71 10.86
C ASP A 393 -12.97 -28.77 12.40
N SER A 394 -13.38 -29.90 12.97
CA SER A 394 -13.40 -30.13 14.43
C SER A 394 -12.02 -30.05 15.10
N ASN A 395 -10.93 -30.15 14.34
CA ASN A 395 -9.55 -30.21 14.84
C ASN A 395 -8.69 -28.98 14.48
N GLY A 396 -9.26 -27.96 13.84
CA GLY A 396 -8.52 -26.76 13.46
C GLY A 396 -9.14 -26.00 12.30
N PHE A 397 -8.45 -24.93 11.88
CA PHE A 397 -8.83 -24.15 10.71
C PHE A 397 -7.69 -24.19 9.67
N SER A 398 -8.06 -24.17 8.40
CA SER A 398 -7.12 -24.01 7.30
C SER A 398 -7.52 -22.88 6.37
N VAL A 399 -6.55 -22.04 6.02
CA VAL A 399 -6.71 -20.94 5.07
C VAL A 399 -5.76 -21.21 3.92
N LYS A 400 -6.32 -21.43 2.74
CA LYS A 400 -5.59 -21.60 1.49
C LYS A 400 -5.77 -20.34 0.65
N MET A 401 -4.69 -19.67 0.31
CA MET A 401 -4.71 -18.52 -0.59
C MET A 401 -3.97 -18.86 -1.86
N ASP A 402 -4.62 -18.67 -3.01
CA ASP A 402 -4.07 -18.96 -4.32
C ASP A 402 -4.16 -17.74 -5.24
N PHE A 403 -3.21 -17.64 -6.18
CA PHE A 403 -3.17 -16.63 -7.22
C PHE A 403 -3.26 -17.36 -8.56
N PRO A 404 -4.48 -17.62 -9.07
CA PRO A 404 -4.69 -18.53 -10.20
C PRO A 404 -4.21 -17.96 -11.54
N GLU A 405 -4.14 -16.63 -11.65
CA GLU A 405 -3.59 -15.94 -12.81
C GLU A 405 -2.36 -15.12 -12.43
N GLU A 406 -1.54 -14.81 -13.43
CA GLU A 406 -0.39 -13.93 -13.25
C GLU A 406 -0.87 -12.49 -13.00
N ASN A 407 -0.68 -12.01 -11.78
CA ASN A 407 -0.91 -10.60 -11.48
C ASN A 407 0.12 -9.78 -12.26
N ALA A 408 -0.32 -8.68 -12.87
CA ALA A 408 0.58 -7.84 -13.64
C ALA A 408 0.15 -6.37 -13.63
N PHE A 409 1.15 -5.50 -13.67
CA PHE A 409 1.00 -4.13 -14.15
C PHE A 409 1.76 -3.99 -15.45
N GLU A 410 1.10 -3.45 -16.47
CA GLU A 410 1.68 -3.21 -17.78
C GLU A 410 1.53 -1.74 -18.15
N LEU A 411 2.67 -1.06 -18.31
CA LEU A 411 2.76 0.27 -18.88
C LEU A 411 3.24 0.13 -20.33
N LYS A 412 2.43 0.57 -21.29
CA LYS A 412 2.76 0.58 -22.72
C LYS A 412 2.64 2.00 -23.25
N SER A 413 3.60 2.45 -24.03
CA SER A 413 3.54 3.69 -24.79
C SER A 413 3.95 3.40 -26.22
N GLU A 414 3.16 3.86 -27.19
CA GLU A 414 3.42 3.67 -28.61
C GLU A 414 3.07 4.92 -29.41
N ILE A 415 3.76 5.07 -30.54
CA ILE A 415 3.51 6.13 -31.52
C ILE A 415 2.99 5.44 -32.78
N LEU A 416 1.87 5.94 -33.29
CA LEU A 416 1.16 5.42 -34.45
C LEU A 416 1.06 6.53 -35.49
N SER A 417 1.27 6.18 -36.74
CA SER A 417 0.96 7.04 -37.88
C SER A 417 -0.54 6.99 -38.15
N VAL A 418 -1.14 8.14 -38.39
CA VAL A 418 -2.56 8.29 -38.73
C VAL A 418 -2.63 8.64 -40.21
N ASN A 419 -3.25 7.79 -41.01
CA ASN A 419 -3.59 8.13 -42.40
C ASN A 419 -5.05 7.76 -42.65
N GLN A 420 -5.81 8.70 -43.20
CA GLN A 420 -7.23 8.53 -43.48
C GLN A 420 -7.56 9.22 -44.81
N ALA A 421 -8.02 8.44 -45.78
CA ALA A 421 -8.61 8.97 -47.01
C ALA A 421 -10.05 9.45 -46.72
N ALA A 422 -10.53 10.43 -47.50
CA ALA A 422 -11.89 10.93 -47.35
C ALA A 422 -12.93 9.80 -47.54
N GLY A 423 -13.77 9.57 -46.53
CA GLY A 423 -14.81 8.53 -46.53
C GLY A 423 -14.41 7.18 -45.91
N GLU A 424 -13.12 6.99 -45.60
CA GLU A 424 -12.59 5.75 -44.98
C GLU A 424 -12.49 5.88 -43.45
N PRO A 425 -12.54 4.75 -42.69
CA PRO A 425 -12.27 4.77 -41.26
C PRO A 425 -10.81 5.16 -40.98
N LEU A 426 -10.56 5.68 -39.78
CA LEU A 426 -9.23 6.12 -39.38
C LEU A 426 -8.30 4.91 -39.26
N ALA A 427 -7.30 4.81 -40.14
CA ALA A 427 -6.30 3.75 -40.10
C ALA A 427 -5.08 4.19 -39.28
N LEU A 428 -4.72 3.36 -38.30
CA LEU A 428 -3.54 3.53 -37.45
C LEU A 428 -2.47 2.54 -37.90
N TYR A 429 -1.31 3.04 -38.26
CA TYR A 429 -0.16 2.24 -38.66
C TYR A 429 0.92 2.35 -37.59
N GLN A 430 1.45 1.22 -37.13
CA GLN A 430 2.70 1.26 -36.36
C GLN A 430 3.81 1.69 -37.32
N PHE A 431 4.69 2.58 -36.87
CA PHE A 431 5.91 2.87 -37.64
C PHE A 431 6.69 1.56 -37.79
N GLU A 432 6.86 1.09 -39.03
CA GLU A 432 7.69 -0.08 -39.34
C GLU A 432 9.08 0.15 -38.76
N LYS A 433 9.50 -0.77 -37.89
CA LYS A 433 10.85 -0.73 -37.32
C LYS A 433 11.80 -1.31 -38.36
N PRO A 434 12.90 -0.64 -38.71
CA PRO A 434 14.10 -1.35 -39.14
C PRO A 434 14.42 -2.37 -38.04
N ASP A 435 14.81 -3.59 -38.42
CA ASP A 435 15.01 -4.75 -37.53
C ASP A 435 16.10 -4.57 -36.46
N GLU A 436 16.67 -3.37 -36.35
CA GLU A 436 17.76 -3.07 -35.44
C GLU A 436 17.24 -2.56 -34.10
N GLN A 437 17.35 -3.47 -33.13
CA GLN A 437 17.69 -3.19 -31.74
C GLN A 437 16.51 -2.74 -30.83
N LYS A 438 15.63 -3.70 -30.51
CA LYS A 438 14.83 -3.65 -29.27
C LYS A 438 15.71 -4.14 -28.11
N SER A 439 15.99 -3.28 -27.13
CA SER A 439 16.61 -3.74 -25.88
C SER A 439 15.53 -4.32 -24.98
N THR A 440 15.69 -5.58 -24.60
CA THR A 440 14.78 -6.27 -23.68
C THR A 440 15.52 -6.58 -22.39
N VAL A 441 15.04 -6.07 -21.27
CA VAL A 441 15.55 -6.41 -19.93
C VAL A 441 14.50 -7.26 -19.24
N ASP A 442 14.85 -8.50 -18.89
CA ASP A 442 14.02 -9.41 -18.10
C ASP A 442 14.78 -9.75 -16.82
N LYS A 443 14.21 -9.40 -15.66
CA LYS A 443 14.83 -9.66 -14.35
C LYS A 443 13.76 -10.04 -13.34
N CYS A 444 13.99 -11.13 -12.62
CA CYS A 444 13.13 -11.57 -11.53
C CYS A 444 13.85 -11.49 -10.18
N TRP A 445 13.11 -11.14 -9.13
CA TRP A 445 13.54 -11.15 -7.74
C TRP A 445 12.63 -12.10 -6.95
N SER A 446 13.19 -13.15 -6.36
CA SER A 446 12.43 -14.03 -5.46
C SER A 446 12.19 -13.33 -4.13
N THR A 447 10.97 -13.44 -3.62
CA THR A 447 10.58 -12.85 -2.32
C THR A 447 10.85 -13.78 -1.14
N GLY A 448 11.27 -15.03 -1.38
CA GLY A 448 11.42 -16.07 -0.35
C GLY A 448 10.10 -16.65 0.17
N LEU A 449 8.95 -16.12 -0.28
CA LEU A 449 7.59 -16.57 0.07
C LEU A 449 6.95 -17.43 -1.03
N GLY A 450 7.75 -18.01 -1.93
CA GLY A 450 7.25 -18.82 -3.06
C GLY A 450 6.66 -18.01 -4.22
N VAL A 451 6.89 -16.70 -4.24
CA VAL A 451 6.49 -15.78 -5.32
C VAL A 451 7.71 -14.96 -5.77
N SER A 452 7.92 -14.88 -7.07
CA SER A 452 8.91 -14.01 -7.70
C SER A 452 8.24 -12.82 -8.36
N VAL A 453 8.85 -11.64 -8.17
CA VAL A 453 8.47 -10.43 -8.90
C VAL A 453 9.36 -10.31 -10.12
N CYS A 454 8.79 -10.33 -11.31
CA CYS A 454 9.50 -10.21 -12.58
C CYS A 454 9.24 -8.86 -13.23
N ARG A 455 10.29 -8.23 -13.76
CA ARG A 455 10.23 -7.03 -14.58
C ARG A 455 10.72 -7.35 -15.98
N LYS A 456 9.83 -7.17 -16.95
CA LYS A 456 10.14 -7.18 -18.38
C LYS A 456 10.02 -5.76 -18.92
N SER A 457 11.04 -5.28 -19.60
CA SER A 457 11.01 -3.96 -20.21
C SER A 457 11.56 -4.00 -21.63
N GLU A 458 10.77 -3.55 -22.59
CA GLU A 458 11.10 -3.41 -24.01
C GLU A 458 11.17 -1.92 -24.33
N HIS A 459 12.32 -1.47 -24.82
CA HIS A 459 12.55 -0.08 -25.21
C HIS A 459 13.31 -0.02 -26.55
N PRO A 460 13.15 1.05 -27.33
CA PRO A 460 13.97 1.27 -28.52
C PRO A 460 15.38 1.70 -28.09
N THR A 461 16.43 1.25 -28.79
CA THR A 461 17.82 1.64 -28.49
C THR A 461 18.15 3.13 -28.44
N PRO A 462 17.49 4.04 -29.18
CA PRO A 462 17.68 5.47 -28.94
C PRO A 462 17.30 5.93 -27.52
N PHE A 463 16.68 5.09 -26.67
CA PHE A 463 16.47 5.38 -25.24
C PHE A 463 17.74 5.82 -24.50
N ASP A 464 18.91 5.31 -24.90
CA ASP A 464 20.20 5.60 -24.28
C ASP A 464 20.94 6.79 -24.93
N GLN A 465 20.34 7.44 -25.95
CA GLN A 465 20.92 8.62 -26.59
C GLN A 465 20.46 9.90 -25.88
N PRO A 466 21.38 10.82 -25.51
CA PRO A 466 21.04 12.09 -24.85
C PRO A 466 20.09 13.00 -25.67
N THR A 467 20.05 12.80 -26.99
CA THR A 467 19.27 13.58 -27.95
C THR A 467 17.92 12.96 -28.29
N ALA A 468 17.60 11.76 -27.77
CA ALA A 468 16.34 11.12 -28.07
C ALA A 468 15.16 11.82 -27.36
N PRO A 469 13.98 11.88 -28.00
CA PRO A 469 12.78 12.35 -27.32
C PRO A 469 12.54 11.55 -26.05
N TYR A 470 12.14 12.21 -24.96
CA TYR A 470 11.80 11.51 -23.72
C TYR A 470 10.49 10.72 -23.87
N PHE A 471 10.35 9.64 -23.09
CA PHE A 471 9.06 8.98 -22.88
C PHE A 471 7.95 10.02 -22.61
N PRO A 472 6.72 9.92 -23.15
CA PRO A 472 6.21 8.84 -24.01
C PRO A 472 6.51 9.00 -25.51
N LEU A 473 7.31 10.00 -25.91
CA LEU A 473 7.62 10.32 -27.31
C LEU A 473 8.81 9.55 -27.87
N ASN A 474 9.40 8.65 -27.09
CA ASN A 474 10.59 7.87 -27.44
C ASN A 474 10.28 6.63 -28.30
N GLY A 475 9.04 6.45 -28.79
CA GLY A 475 8.62 5.27 -29.54
C GLY A 475 8.02 4.17 -28.66
N LEU A 476 8.00 2.93 -29.15
CA LEU A 476 7.40 1.80 -28.43
C LEU A 476 8.19 1.45 -27.16
N THR A 477 7.63 1.80 -26.01
CA THR A 477 8.12 1.42 -24.69
C THR A 477 7.08 0.53 -24.02
N LYS A 478 7.47 -0.66 -23.56
CA LYS A 478 6.60 -1.58 -22.81
C LYS A 478 7.31 -2.02 -21.53
N VAL A 479 6.72 -1.75 -20.37
CA VAL A 479 7.21 -2.20 -19.07
C VAL A 479 6.13 -3.04 -18.41
N ARG A 480 6.43 -4.29 -18.11
CA ARG A 480 5.54 -5.23 -17.44
C ARG A 480 6.18 -5.69 -16.14
N LEU A 481 5.51 -5.41 -15.03
CA LEU A 481 5.81 -5.96 -13.71
C LEU A 481 4.82 -7.08 -13.45
N SER A 482 5.29 -8.29 -13.16
CA SER A 482 4.41 -9.42 -12.90
C SER A 482 4.83 -10.22 -11.69
N TRP A 483 3.85 -10.82 -11.02
CA TRP A 483 4.07 -11.72 -9.90
C TRP A 483 3.84 -13.15 -10.38
N LYS A 484 4.90 -13.94 -10.38
CA LYS A 484 4.88 -15.34 -10.76
C LYS A 484 5.09 -16.21 -9.53
N LYS A 485 4.34 -17.30 -9.43
CA LYS A 485 4.67 -18.34 -8.45
C LYS A 485 6.03 -18.95 -8.79
N ASP A 486 6.83 -19.22 -7.78
CA ASP A 486 8.13 -19.91 -7.95
C ASP A 486 7.91 -21.36 -8.41
N ASP A 487 6.84 -21.99 -7.91
CA ASP A 487 6.38 -23.31 -8.36
C ASP A 487 4.99 -23.21 -9.03
N PRO A 488 4.89 -23.43 -10.35
CA PRO A 488 3.63 -23.42 -11.09
C PRO A 488 2.62 -24.47 -10.62
N ALA A 489 3.09 -25.60 -10.05
CA ALA A 489 2.24 -26.67 -9.54
C ALA A 489 1.73 -26.39 -8.11
N SER A 490 2.24 -25.34 -7.46
CA SER A 490 1.80 -24.99 -6.11
C SER A 490 0.38 -24.41 -6.13
N SER A 491 -0.50 -25.05 -5.35
CA SER A 491 -1.90 -24.65 -5.21
C SER A 491 -2.12 -23.45 -4.28
N GLY A 492 -1.09 -22.61 -4.10
CA GLY A 492 -1.12 -21.47 -3.21
C GLY A 492 -0.48 -21.70 -1.84
N ILE A 493 -0.58 -20.71 -0.97
CA ILE A 493 -0.04 -20.73 0.39
C ILE A 493 -1.11 -21.31 1.32
N LEU A 494 -0.79 -22.44 1.97
CA LEU A 494 -1.66 -23.10 2.94
C LEU A 494 -1.20 -22.79 4.36
N PHE A 495 -2.03 -22.08 5.11
CA PHE A 495 -1.90 -21.93 6.54
C PHE A 495 -2.81 -22.96 7.22
N ARG A 496 -2.23 -23.87 7.99
CA ARG A 496 -2.99 -24.84 8.78
C ARG A 496 -2.63 -24.65 10.25
N ALA A 497 -3.64 -24.50 11.08
CA ALA A 497 -3.45 -24.47 12.52
C ALA A 497 -4.29 -25.57 13.16
N LYS A 498 -3.65 -26.38 14.02
CA LYS A 498 -4.31 -27.45 14.77
C LYS A 498 -4.68 -26.94 16.15
N MET A 499 -5.91 -27.24 16.58
CA MET A 499 -6.32 -27.03 17.97
C MET A 499 -5.90 -28.25 18.77
N HIS A 500 -4.97 -28.10 19.71
CA HIS A 500 -4.67 -29.16 20.67
C HIS A 500 -5.75 -29.17 21.77
N PRO A 501 -6.30 -30.35 22.13
CA PRO A 501 -7.16 -30.47 23.30
C PRO A 501 -6.40 -29.97 24.54
N TRP A 502 -7.07 -29.15 25.35
CA TRP A 502 -6.56 -28.75 26.65
C TRP A 502 -6.60 -29.98 27.57
N GLU A 503 -5.47 -30.67 27.74
CA GLU A 503 -5.33 -31.61 28.86
C GLU A 503 -5.27 -30.78 30.14
N LYS A 504 -6.28 -30.97 31.00
CA LYS A 504 -6.27 -30.49 32.38
C LYS A 504 -5.34 -31.40 33.17
N ASP A 505 -4.14 -30.93 33.45
CA ASP A 505 -3.33 -31.43 34.57
C ASP A 505 -3.46 -30.49 35.77
#